data_AF-A0A968UKI2-F1
#
_entry.id   AF-A0A968UKI2-F1
#
_cell.length_a   1.000
_cell.length_b   1.000
_cell.length_c   1.000
_cell.angle_alpha   90.00
_cell.angle_beta   90.00
_cell.angle_gamma   90.00
#
_symmetry.space_group_name_H-M   'P 1'
#
loop_
_entity.id
_entity.type
_entity.pdbx_description
1 polymer ?
#
loop_
_entity_poly.entity_id
_entity_poly.type
_entity_poly.pdbx_seq_one_letter_code
_entity_poly.pdbx_strand_id
1 'polypeptide(L)'
;MAGYCGSVEKAVYHAESPLKESYDTCSLTLSELVRQHRIKVVLTGEGSDELFAGYVGYRLEGQRPDEDILDAETMIEREIREKLWDDPDFLYERNFYEFESIRRAIYSDAVNEQFETFDSVNQDFIDKRKIRNRHPIHKRSYLDFKLRLSDHLLADHGDRVAYANSVEARYPFLDINLIEFAKTIPPSLLVNGSTEKYIIKKRFTIYFPADF
;
A
#
# COMPACT_ATOMS: atom_id res chain seq x y z
N MET A 1 10.89 6.40 -33.00
CA MET A 1 11.15 5.43 -31.92
C MET A 1 11.60 6.18 -30.67
N ALA A 2 10.66 6.81 -29.94
CA ALA A 2 10.94 7.23 -28.57
C ALA A 2 10.71 5.98 -27.70
N GLY A 3 11.77 5.19 -27.53
CA GLY A 3 11.71 3.93 -26.79
C GLY A 3 11.39 4.15 -25.32
N TYR A 4 10.97 3.06 -24.65
CA TYR A 4 10.64 2.92 -23.22
C TYR A 4 11.47 3.79 -22.24
N CYS A 5 12.75 4.02 -22.55
CA CYS A 5 13.65 4.89 -21.76
C CYS A 5 13.13 6.33 -21.59
N GLY A 6 12.56 6.93 -22.64
CA GLY A 6 12.00 8.28 -22.56
C GLY A 6 10.72 8.39 -21.73
N SER A 7 10.03 7.27 -21.49
CA SER A 7 8.84 7.21 -20.63
C SER A 7 9.20 7.18 -19.14
N VAL A 8 10.36 6.62 -18.79
CA VAL A 8 10.84 6.59 -17.39
C VAL A 8 11.20 7.99 -16.90
N GLU A 9 11.98 8.76 -17.66
CA GLU A 9 12.35 10.13 -17.27
C GLU A 9 11.13 11.03 -17.09
N LYS A 10 10.14 10.91 -17.98
CA LYS A 10 8.87 11.63 -17.85
C LYS A 10 8.07 11.18 -16.64
N ALA A 11 8.02 9.88 -16.37
CA ALA A 11 7.34 9.36 -15.19
C ALA A 11 8.00 9.88 -13.91
N VAL A 12 9.33 9.86 -13.81
CA VAL A 12 10.07 10.45 -12.68
C VAL A 12 9.74 11.94 -12.53
N TYR A 13 9.79 12.69 -13.63
CA TYR A 13 9.51 14.12 -13.63
C TYR A 13 8.11 14.44 -13.14
N HIS A 14 7.10 13.72 -13.65
CA HIS A 14 5.70 13.96 -13.28
C HIS A 14 5.31 13.37 -11.93
N ALA A 15 5.92 12.25 -11.51
CA ALA A 15 5.67 11.65 -10.21
C ALA A 15 6.11 12.55 -9.05
N GLU A 16 7.10 13.43 -9.26
CA GLU A 16 7.67 14.33 -8.24
C GLU A 16 8.02 13.59 -6.93
N SER A 17 8.37 12.30 -7.05
CA SER A 17 8.78 11.39 -5.98
C SER A 17 9.75 10.35 -6.56
N PRO A 18 10.53 9.65 -5.72
CA PRO A 18 11.25 8.46 -6.16
C PRO A 18 10.26 7.40 -6.65
N LEU A 19 10.38 6.99 -7.93
CA LEU A 19 9.57 5.90 -8.46
C LEU A 19 9.88 4.60 -7.72
N LYS A 20 8.84 4.01 -7.12
CA LYS A 20 8.97 2.74 -6.41
C LYS A 20 8.74 1.55 -7.33
N GLU A 21 7.95 1.74 -8.39
CA GLU A 21 7.54 0.67 -9.30
C GLU A 21 7.52 1.16 -10.75
N SER A 22 7.70 0.27 -11.72
CA SER A 22 7.67 0.63 -13.14
C SER A 22 6.27 0.92 -13.67
N TYR A 23 5.22 0.60 -12.90
CA TYR A 23 3.81 0.80 -13.25
C TYR A 23 3.50 2.25 -13.64
N ASP A 24 4.19 3.23 -13.05
CA ASP A 24 4.00 4.66 -13.34
C ASP A 24 4.22 5.02 -14.80
N THR A 25 5.15 4.32 -15.44
CA THR A 25 5.40 4.50 -16.88
C THR A 25 4.23 3.98 -17.72
N CYS A 26 3.57 2.90 -17.27
CA CYS A 26 2.38 2.36 -17.91
C CYS A 26 1.18 3.29 -17.71
N SER A 27 0.97 3.80 -16.49
CA SER A 27 -0.09 4.76 -16.17
C SER A 27 0.05 6.05 -16.96
N LEU A 28 1.26 6.59 -17.07
CA LEU A 28 1.56 7.76 -17.89
C LEU A 28 1.24 7.50 -19.38
N THR A 29 1.64 6.35 -19.91
CA THR A 29 1.36 5.98 -21.31
C THR A 29 -0.13 5.79 -21.55
N LEU A 30 -0.85 5.20 -20.58
CA LEU A 30 -2.28 5.01 -20.64
C LEU A 30 -3.03 6.35 -20.58
N SER A 31 -2.61 7.29 -19.73
CA SER A 31 -3.22 8.62 -19.65
C SER A 31 -3.01 9.43 -20.94
N GLU A 32 -1.88 9.25 -21.63
CA GLU A 32 -1.65 9.82 -22.96
C GLU A 32 -2.66 9.27 -23.98
N LEU A 33 -2.86 7.94 -24.01
CA LEU A 33 -3.83 7.30 -24.89
C LEU A 33 -5.26 7.78 -24.61
N VAL A 34 -5.67 7.84 -23.35
CA VAL A 34 -6.97 8.39 -22.92
C VAL A 34 -7.16 9.81 -23.46
N ARG A 35 -6.14 10.66 -23.34
CA ARG A 35 -6.18 12.03 -23.84
C ARG A 35 -6.27 12.10 -25.36
N GLN A 36 -5.56 11.24 -26.09
CA GLN A 36 -5.64 11.14 -27.56
C GLN A 36 -7.07 10.81 -28.03
N HIS A 37 -7.81 10.01 -27.24
CA HIS A 37 -9.22 9.72 -27.47
C HIS A 37 -10.19 10.81 -26.98
N ARG A 38 -9.67 11.97 -26.54
CA ARG A 38 -10.45 13.11 -26.02
C ARG A 38 -11.28 12.79 -24.77
N ILE A 39 -10.90 11.75 -24.03
CA ILE A 39 -11.46 11.46 -22.72
C ILE A 39 -10.68 12.29 -21.69
N LYS A 40 -11.39 12.86 -20.73
CA LYS A 40 -10.82 13.73 -19.69
C LYS A 40 -10.95 13.17 -18.29
N VAL A 41 -11.86 12.22 -18.08
CA VAL A 41 -12.18 11.64 -16.78
C VAL A 41 -12.25 10.13 -16.94
N VAL A 42 -11.57 9.41 -16.06
CA VAL A 42 -11.59 7.95 -15.99
C VAL A 42 -11.95 7.50 -14.58
N LEU A 43 -12.58 6.33 -14.48
CA LEU A 43 -12.80 5.66 -13.21
C LEU A 43 -11.73 4.58 -13.04
N THR A 44 -11.12 4.53 -11.86
CA THR A 44 -10.02 3.64 -11.56
C THR A 44 -10.29 2.85 -10.27
N GLY A 45 -9.47 1.84 -9.99
CA GLY A 45 -9.75 0.81 -8.96
C GLY A 45 -9.04 1.01 -7.62
N GLU A 46 -8.26 2.08 -7.46
CA GLU A 46 -7.45 2.36 -6.27
C GLU A 46 -8.35 2.54 -5.03
N GLY A 47 -7.87 2.11 -3.87
CA GLY A 47 -8.66 2.02 -2.64
C GLY A 47 -9.31 0.65 -2.43
N SER A 48 -9.41 -0.18 -3.47
CA SER A 48 -10.07 -1.48 -3.36
C SER A 48 -9.28 -2.48 -2.50
N ASP A 49 -7.96 -2.53 -2.65
CA ASP A 49 -7.09 -3.47 -1.93
C ASP A 49 -7.01 -3.16 -0.44
N GLU A 50 -6.94 -1.87 -0.09
CA GLU A 50 -6.89 -1.38 1.27
C GLU A 50 -8.23 -1.58 1.98
N LEU A 51 -9.33 -1.38 1.25
CA LEU A 51 -10.67 -1.43 1.82
C LEU A 51 -11.21 -2.86 1.93
N PHE A 52 -10.83 -3.74 1.00
CA PHE A 52 -11.36 -5.10 0.89
C PHE A 52 -10.32 -6.20 1.03
N ALA A 53 -9.16 -5.88 1.61
CA ALA A 53 -8.10 -6.83 1.91
C ALA A 53 -7.64 -7.61 0.67
N GLY A 54 -7.00 -6.92 -0.28
CA GLY A 54 -6.58 -7.52 -1.56
C GLY A 54 -5.09 -7.80 -1.71
N TYR A 55 -4.25 -7.34 -0.80
CA TYR A 55 -2.83 -7.68 -0.80
C TYR A 55 -2.55 -9.04 -0.18
N VAL A 56 -1.45 -9.68 -0.61
CA VAL A 56 -1.02 -11.00 -0.13
C VAL A 56 -0.90 -11.05 1.39
N GLY A 57 -0.40 -9.98 2.02
CA GLY A 57 -0.24 -9.97 3.46
C GLY A 57 -1.53 -10.10 4.26
N TYR A 58 -2.68 -9.71 3.71
CA TYR A 58 -3.99 -9.97 4.34
C TYR A 58 -4.31 -11.46 4.41
N ARG A 59 -3.94 -12.21 3.37
CA ARG A 59 -4.09 -13.67 3.33
C ARG A 59 -3.15 -14.33 4.34
N LEU A 60 -1.92 -13.82 4.45
CA LEU A 60 -0.91 -14.34 5.37
C LEU A 60 -1.27 -14.11 6.85
N GLU A 61 -2.03 -13.05 7.19
CA GLU A 61 -2.52 -12.83 8.57
C GLU A 61 -3.29 -14.06 9.11
N GLY A 62 -4.06 -14.77 8.27
CA GLY A 62 -4.86 -15.92 8.68
C GLY A 62 -4.13 -17.26 8.68
N GLN A 63 -2.86 -17.28 8.27
CA GLN A 63 -2.09 -18.52 8.03
C GLN A 63 -0.77 -18.55 8.82
N ARG A 64 -0.59 -17.66 9.81
CA ARG A 64 0.67 -17.58 10.54
C ARG A 64 0.88 -18.79 11.43
N PRO A 65 2.02 -19.49 11.33
CA PRO A 65 2.44 -20.42 12.36
C PRO A 65 2.75 -19.67 13.66
N ASP A 66 2.51 -20.29 14.81
CA ASP A 66 3.06 -19.83 16.09
C ASP A 66 4.59 -19.91 15.99
N GLU A 67 5.25 -18.75 15.90
CA GLU A 67 6.71 -18.68 15.92
C GLU A 67 7.21 -18.79 17.36
N ASP A 68 7.46 -20.02 17.82
CA ASP A 68 8.16 -20.32 19.08
C ASP A 68 9.69 -20.04 18.99
N ILE A 69 10.16 -19.38 17.92
CA ILE A 69 11.59 -19.12 17.69
C ILE A 69 11.94 -17.74 18.25
N LEU A 70 12.50 -17.74 19.45
CA LEU A 70 13.03 -16.56 20.14
C LEU A 70 14.53 -16.40 19.88
N ASP A 71 14.92 -16.02 18.66
CA ASP A 71 16.26 -15.48 18.42
C ASP A 71 16.32 -13.96 18.68
N ALA A 72 17.55 -13.43 18.75
CA ALA A 72 17.77 -12.03 19.09
C ALA A 72 17.17 -11.06 18.04
N GLU A 73 17.20 -11.44 16.76
CA GLU A 73 16.65 -10.64 15.67
C GLU A 73 15.13 -10.54 15.78
N THR A 74 14.46 -11.66 16.06
CA THR A 74 13.01 -11.73 16.27
C THR A 74 12.60 -10.89 17.48
N MET A 75 13.39 -10.88 18.56
CA MET A 75 13.11 -10.05 19.72
C MET A 75 13.23 -8.55 19.44
N ILE A 76 14.26 -8.13 18.70
CA ILE A 76 14.41 -6.73 18.27
C ILE A 76 13.24 -6.33 17.37
N GLU A 77 12.85 -7.18 16.43
CA GLU A 77 11.70 -6.94 15.55
C GLU A 77 10.38 -6.77 16.34
N ARG A 78 10.17 -7.58 17.39
CA ARG A 78 8.99 -7.45 18.27
C ARG A 78 9.00 -6.13 19.04
N GLU A 79 10.14 -5.69 19.55
CA GLU A 79 10.27 -4.38 20.21
C GLU A 79 9.97 -3.22 19.23
N ILE A 80 10.44 -3.32 17.99
CA ILE A 80 10.15 -2.34 16.93
C ILE A 80 8.64 -2.31 16.62
N ARG A 81 8.00 -3.48 16.50
CA ARG A 81 6.56 -3.58 16.25
C ARG A 81 5.73 -3.08 17.42
N GLU A 82 6.12 -3.35 18.65
CA GLU A 82 5.49 -2.77 19.83
C GLU A 82 5.55 -1.24 19.77
N LYS A 83 6.71 -0.69 19.43
CA LYS A 83 6.88 0.76 19.30
C LYS A 83 6.05 1.36 18.16
N LEU A 84 6.02 0.73 16.98
CA LEU A 84 5.32 1.25 15.80
C LEU A 84 3.80 1.04 15.87
N TRP A 85 3.38 -0.16 16.28
CA TRP A 85 2.02 -0.67 16.13
C TRP A 85 1.29 -0.91 17.45
N ASP A 86 1.94 -0.78 18.60
CA ASP A 86 1.36 -1.10 19.92
C ASP A 86 0.83 -2.55 19.95
N ASP A 87 1.52 -3.43 19.22
CA ASP A 87 1.30 -4.86 19.10
C ASP A 87 2.59 -5.52 18.58
N PRO A 88 3.28 -6.35 19.38
CA PRO A 88 4.56 -6.94 19.01
C PRO A 88 4.41 -8.07 17.98
N ASP A 89 3.21 -8.64 17.87
CA ASP A 89 2.90 -9.83 17.07
C ASP A 89 2.21 -9.46 15.75
N PHE A 90 1.87 -8.18 15.56
CA PHE A 90 1.31 -7.67 14.32
C PHE A 90 2.40 -7.38 13.27
N LEU A 91 2.43 -8.17 12.21
CA LEU A 91 3.37 -7.99 11.10
C LEU A 91 2.79 -7.11 9.99
N TYR A 92 3.54 -6.10 9.59
CA TYR A 92 3.29 -5.28 8.40
C TYR A 92 4.45 -5.42 7.39
N GLU A 93 4.73 -6.68 7.00
CA GLU A 93 5.62 -7.12 5.91
C GLU A 93 6.90 -6.31 5.70
N ARG A 94 7.62 -6.00 6.79
CA ARG A 94 8.95 -5.40 6.75
C ARG A 94 9.83 -5.97 7.86
N ASN A 95 11.09 -6.25 7.51
CA ASN A 95 12.16 -6.59 8.44
C ASN A 95 12.93 -5.30 8.77
N PHE A 96 12.47 -4.54 9.76
CA PHE A 96 13.02 -3.23 10.09
C PHE A 96 14.49 -3.32 10.54
N TYR A 97 14.82 -4.37 11.30
CA TYR A 97 16.18 -4.66 11.76
C TYR A 97 17.14 -4.84 10.59
N GLU A 98 16.82 -5.75 9.66
CA GLU A 98 17.64 -5.99 8.48
C GLU A 98 17.74 -4.73 7.60
N PHE A 99 16.62 -4.04 7.34
CA PHE A 99 16.62 -2.81 6.54
C PHE A 99 17.40 -1.67 7.18
N GLU A 100 17.47 -1.56 8.51
CA GLU A 100 18.35 -0.60 9.17
C GLU A 100 19.81 -0.87 8.84
N SER A 101 20.27 -2.13 8.96
CA SER A 101 21.65 -2.50 8.67
C SER A 101 22.04 -2.14 7.22
N ILE A 102 21.15 -2.39 6.26
CA ILE A 102 21.34 -2.06 4.85
C ILE A 102 21.39 -0.54 4.66
N ARG A 103 20.46 0.22 5.26
CA ARG A 103 20.42 1.69 5.17
C ARG A 103 21.71 2.31 5.69
N ARG A 104 22.20 1.86 6.85
CA ARG A 104 23.44 2.40 7.45
C ARG A 104 24.67 2.09 6.60
N ALA A 105 24.70 0.94 5.93
CA ALA A 105 25.80 0.55 5.05
C ALA A 105 25.91 1.41 3.77
N ILE A 106 24.80 1.99 3.29
CA ILE A 106 24.77 2.85 2.09
C ILE A 106 24.86 4.34 2.40
N TYR A 107 24.58 4.75 3.64
CA TYR A 107 24.66 6.13 4.09
C TYR A 107 26.11 6.57 4.35
N SER A 108 26.39 7.85 4.11
CA SER A 108 27.65 8.46 4.52
C SER A 108 27.70 8.63 6.04
N ASP A 109 28.90 8.78 6.59
CA ASP A 109 29.09 8.99 8.04
C ASP A 109 28.24 10.17 8.56
N ALA A 110 28.23 11.28 7.83
CA ALA A 110 27.44 12.46 8.20
C ALA A 110 25.92 12.20 8.24
N VAL A 111 25.40 11.32 7.38
CA VAL A 111 23.98 10.91 7.40
C VAL A 111 23.73 9.93 8.56
N ASN A 112 24.64 9.01 8.80
CA ASN A 112 24.56 8.05 9.91
C ASN A 112 24.58 8.72 11.28
N GLU A 113 25.36 9.79 11.46
CA GLU A 113 25.37 10.63 12.68
C GLU A 113 23.99 11.23 13.00
N GLN A 114 23.17 11.47 11.98
CA GLN A 114 21.84 12.05 12.11
C GLN A 114 20.72 11.02 11.99
N PHE A 115 21.02 9.75 11.78
CA PHE A 115 20.04 8.71 11.41
C PHE A 115 18.84 8.65 12.37
N GLU A 116 19.09 8.69 13.67
CA GLU A 116 18.03 8.63 14.69
C GLU A 116 17.00 9.76 14.57
N THR A 117 17.39 10.91 14.02
CA THR A 117 16.51 12.08 13.87
C THR A 117 15.45 11.91 12.80
N PHE A 118 15.70 11.07 11.80
CA PHE A 118 14.81 10.84 10.66
C PHE A 118 14.38 9.38 10.48
N ASP A 119 14.87 8.46 11.31
CA ASP A 119 14.46 7.08 11.24
C ASP A 119 12.96 6.92 11.53
N SER A 120 12.28 6.17 10.66
CA SER A 120 10.84 5.99 10.73
C SER A 120 10.38 5.25 11.98
N VAL A 121 11.24 4.43 12.59
CA VAL A 121 10.91 3.71 13.84
C VAL A 121 10.82 4.66 15.03
N ASN A 122 11.43 5.85 14.94
CA ASN A 122 11.42 6.88 15.99
C ASN A 122 10.27 7.89 15.85
N GLN A 123 9.41 7.74 14.85
CA GLN A 123 8.39 8.73 14.49
C GLN A 123 6.98 8.14 14.62
N ASP A 124 6.05 8.95 15.12
CA ASP A 124 4.64 8.55 15.24
C ASP A 124 3.84 9.02 14.02
N PHE A 125 3.76 8.19 12.98
CA PHE A 125 2.99 8.51 11.76
C PHE A 125 1.51 8.15 11.82
N ILE A 126 1.10 7.36 12.83
CA ILE A 126 -0.24 6.81 12.92
C ILE A 126 -0.84 6.97 14.32
N ASP A 127 -2.16 7.18 14.38
CA ASP A 127 -2.90 7.10 15.64
C ASP A 127 -3.05 5.64 16.11
N LYS A 128 -2.19 5.21 17.04
CA LYS A 128 -2.19 3.84 17.60
C LYS A 128 -3.52 3.46 18.28
N ARG A 129 -4.31 4.44 18.73
CA ARG A 129 -5.66 4.20 19.30
C ARG A 129 -6.64 3.67 18.25
N LYS A 130 -6.35 3.88 16.95
CA LYS A 130 -7.16 3.38 15.83
C LYS A 130 -6.80 1.96 15.41
N ILE A 131 -5.79 1.34 16.00
CA ILE A 131 -5.40 -0.05 15.72
C ILE A 131 -5.49 -0.96 16.95
N ARG A 132 -5.33 -0.42 18.17
CA ARG A 132 -5.47 -1.17 19.42
C ARG A 132 -6.80 -1.94 19.48
N ASN A 133 -6.75 -3.20 19.92
CA ASN A 133 -7.90 -4.10 20.07
C ASN A 133 -8.76 -4.29 18.81
N ARG A 134 -8.18 -4.16 17.62
CA ARG A 134 -8.85 -4.48 16.34
C ARG A 134 -8.35 -5.79 15.78
N HIS A 135 -9.20 -6.41 14.95
CA HIS A 135 -8.79 -7.57 14.17
C HIS A 135 -7.59 -7.21 13.26
N PRO A 136 -6.57 -8.09 13.09
CA PRO A 136 -5.36 -7.79 12.31
C PRO A 136 -5.62 -7.26 10.90
N ILE A 137 -6.60 -7.84 10.18
CA ILE A 137 -7.05 -7.34 8.87
C ILE A 137 -7.44 -5.84 8.91
N HIS A 138 -8.18 -5.40 9.94
CA HIS A 138 -8.57 -3.99 10.06
C HIS A 138 -7.42 -3.09 10.53
N LYS A 139 -6.46 -3.62 11.31
CA LYS A 139 -5.21 -2.90 11.62
C LYS A 139 -4.43 -2.61 10.34
N ARG A 140 -4.20 -3.65 9.53
CA ARG A 140 -3.50 -3.56 8.24
C ARG A 140 -4.20 -2.61 7.27
N SER A 141 -5.52 -2.72 7.12
CA SER A 141 -6.32 -1.78 6.32
C SER A 141 -6.08 -0.33 6.74
N TYR A 142 -6.17 -0.04 8.04
CA TYR A 142 -5.89 1.30 8.54
C TYR A 142 -4.46 1.77 8.21
N LEU A 143 -3.46 0.90 8.35
CA LEU A 143 -2.07 1.23 8.00
C LEU A 143 -1.90 1.47 6.51
N ASP A 144 -2.46 0.65 5.63
CA ASP A 144 -2.38 0.86 4.19
C ASP A 144 -3.00 2.22 3.80
N PHE A 145 -4.17 2.56 4.37
CA PHE A 145 -4.80 3.86 4.18
C PHE A 145 -3.94 5.04 4.67
N LYS A 146 -3.19 4.88 5.77
CA LYS A 146 -2.40 5.96 6.39
C LYS A 146 -0.97 6.09 5.87
N LEU A 147 -0.37 4.99 5.44
CA LEU A 147 1.04 4.93 5.07
C LEU A 147 1.27 4.82 3.56
N ARG A 148 0.26 4.40 2.78
CA ARG A 148 0.42 4.12 1.35
C ARG A 148 -0.57 4.88 0.46
N LEU A 149 -1.82 5.03 0.89
CA LEU A 149 -2.85 5.50 -0.02
C LEU A 149 -2.57 6.92 -0.56
N SER A 150 -2.41 7.92 0.31
CA SER A 150 -2.28 9.31 -0.13
C SER A 150 -1.02 9.58 -0.94
N ASP A 151 0.13 9.15 -0.42
CA ASP A 151 1.43 9.62 -0.90
C ASP A 151 1.99 8.75 -2.01
N HIS A 152 1.49 7.53 -2.16
CA HIS A 152 2.00 6.57 -3.12
C HIS A 152 0.87 6.20 -4.11
N LEU A 153 -0.16 5.51 -3.66
CA LEU A 153 -1.18 4.97 -4.58
C LEU A 153 -1.99 6.05 -5.31
N LEU A 154 -2.34 7.15 -4.62
CA LEU A 154 -3.08 8.25 -5.23
C LEU A 154 -2.16 9.32 -5.81
N ALA A 155 -0.96 9.54 -5.28
CA ALA A 155 -0.07 10.59 -5.76
C ALA A 155 0.78 10.14 -6.94
N ASP A 156 1.86 9.40 -6.71
CA ASP A 156 2.82 9.05 -7.78
C ASP A 156 2.28 7.99 -8.75
N HIS A 157 1.52 7.01 -8.25
CA HIS A 157 0.85 6.00 -9.08
C HIS A 157 -0.46 6.45 -9.73
N GLY A 158 -1.09 7.49 -9.18
CA GLY A 158 -2.44 7.90 -9.55
C GLY A 158 -2.46 9.26 -10.24
N ASP A 159 -2.87 10.27 -9.49
CA ASP A 159 -3.19 11.61 -9.98
C ASP A 159 -2.02 12.26 -10.73
N ARG A 160 -0.79 12.21 -10.21
CA ARG A 160 0.32 12.95 -10.81
C ARG A 160 0.63 12.50 -12.24
N VAL A 161 0.70 11.18 -12.47
CA VAL A 161 0.91 10.57 -13.80
C VAL A 161 -0.32 10.70 -14.71
N ALA A 162 -1.54 10.73 -14.17
CA ALA A 162 -2.74 11.00 -14.95
C ALA A 162 -2.82 12.47 -15.42
N TYR A 163 -2.56 13.42 -14.51
CA TYR A 163 -2.59 14.86 -14.79
C TYR A 163 -1.48 15.32 -15.72
N ALA A 164 -0.37 14.58 -15.84
CA ALA A 164 0.65 14.80 -16.87
C ALA A 164 0.03 14.90 -18.28
N ASN A 165 -1.08 14.20 -18.53
CA ASN A 165 -1.83 14.24 -19.78
C ASN A 165 -3.22 14.90 -19.65
N SER A 166 -3.44 15.70 -18.60
CA SER A 166 -4.71 16.38 -18.31
C SER A 166 -5.90 15.41 -18.27
N VAL A 167 -5.71 14.27 -17.60
CA VAL A 167 -6.74 13.26 -17.31
C VAL A 167 -6.99 13.24 -15.81
N GLU A 168 -8.26 13.37 -15.41
CA GLU A 168 -8.72 13.25 -14.03
C GLU A 168 -9.07 11.79 -13.74
N ALA A 169 -8.37 11.17 -12.78
CA ALA A 169 -8.77 9.88 -12.22
C ALA A 169 -9.80 10.09 -11.11
N ARG A 170 -10.80 9.19 -11.04
CA ARG A 170 -11.75 9.14 -9.93
C ARG A 170 -11.75 7.75 -9.33
N TYR A 171 -11.87 7.72 -8.01
CA TYR A 171 -11.67 6.52 -7.20
C TYR A 171 -12.98 6.09 -6.52
N PRO A 172 -13.91 5.37 -7.19
CA PRO A 172 -15.17 4.93 -6.60
C PRO A 172 -15.02 4.14 -5.29
N PHE A 173 -13.93 3.40 -5.14
CA PHE A 173 -13.65 2.65 -3.90
C PHE A 173 -13.38 3.54 -2.68
N LEU A 174 -13.08 4.82 -2.92
CA LEU A 174 -12.85 5.83 -1.89
C LEU A 174 -14.08 6.70 -1.62
N ASP A 175 -15.25 6.34 -2.16
CA ASP A 175 -16.50 6.99 -1.76
C ASP A 175 -16.72 6.82 -0.24
N ILE A 176 -17.05 7.93 0.44
CA ILE A 176 -17.21 7.94 1.91
C ILE A 176 -18.28 6.94 2.35
N ASN A 177 -19.39 6.80 1.62
CA ASN A 177 -20.46 5.88 2.03
C ASN A 177 -20.00 4.42 1.86
N LEU A 178 -19.23 4.13 0.82
CA LEU A 178 -18.66 2.81 0.62
C LEU A 178 -17.62 2.48 1.70
N ILE A 179 -16.77 3.44 2.08
CA ILE A 179 -15.81 3.29 3.18
C ILE A 179 -16.56 3.03 4.50
N GLU A 180 -17.57 3.83 4.81
CA GLU A 180 -18.37 3.65 6.03
C GLU A 180 -19.07 2.29 6.05
N PHE A 181 -19.59 1.82 4.93
CA PHE A 181 -20.13 0.47 4.80
C PHE A 181 -19.05 -0.60 5.00
N ALA A 182 -17.92 -0.49 4.32
CA ALA A 182 -16.86 -1.49 4.36
C ALA A 182 -16.27 -1.67 5.76
N LYS A 183 -16.22 -0.61 6.57
CA LYS A 183 -15.82 -0.67 7.99
C LYS A 183 -16.70 -1.58 8.84
N THR A 184 -17.91 -1.90 8.39
CA THR A 184 -18.85 -2.79 9.11
C THR A 184 -18.71 -4.26 8.71
N ILE A 185 -17.93 -4.55 7.67
CA ILE A 185 -17.81 -5.90 7.12
C ILE A 185 -16.96 -6.78 8.05
N PRO A 186 -17.46 -7.96 8.46
CA PRO A 186 -16.67 -8.92 9.21
C PRO A 186 -15.39 -9.35 8.48
N PRO A 187 -14.26 -9.52 9.18
CA PRO A 187 -12.99 -9.95 8.57
C PRO A 187 -13.08 -11.22 7.71
N SER A 188 -13.93 -12.18 8.10
CA SER A 188 -14.15 -13.44 7.37
C SER A 188 -14.82 -13.28 6.00
N LEU A 189 -15.43 -12.13 5.73
CA LEU A 189 -15.96 -11.77 4.41
C LEU A 189 -14.94 -10.97 3.58
N LEU A 190 -13.92 -10.39 4.20
CA LEU A 190 -12.82 -9.72 3.50
C LEU A 190 -11.81 -10.75 2.98
N VAL A 191 -11.41 -11.68 3.85
CA VAL A 191 -10.55 -12.81 3.53
C VAL A 191 -11.23 -14.10 3.96
N ASN A 192 -11.33 -15.06 3.05
CA ASN A 192 -11.88 -16.39 3.32
C ASN A 192 -10.92 -17.48 2.85
N GLY A 193 -10.31 -18.18 3.81
CA GLY A 193 -9.24 -19.14 3.52
C GLY A 193 -8.07 -18.45 2.81
N SER A 194 -7.72 -18.93 1.61
CA SER A 194 -6.69 -18.35 0.76
C SER A 194 -7.19 -17.27 -0.20
N THR A 195 -8.45 -16.84 -0.07
CA THR A 195 -9.08 -15.88 -1.00
C THR A 195 -9.19 -14.49 -0.38
N GLU A 196 -8.34 -13.58 -0.84
CA GLU A 196 -8.41 -12.14 -0.60
C GLU A 196 -9.51 -11.46 -1.46
N LYS A 197 -9.99 -10.26 -1.06
CA LYS A 197 -11.15 -9.58 -1.67
C LYS A 197 -12.39 -10.46 -1.80
N TYR A 198 -12.60 -11.38 -0.85
CA TYR A 198 -13.59 -12.45 -1.00
C TYR A 198 -15.00 -11.93 -1.31
N ILE A 199 -15.52 -10.99 -0.52
CA ILE A 199 -16.86 -10.43 -0.71
C ILE A 199 -17.03 -9.71 -2.05
N ILE A 200 -16.01 -8.97 -2.51
CA ILE A 200 -16.07 -8.28 -3.81
C ILE A 200 -16.04 -9.30 -4.95
N LYS A 201 -15.09 -10.23 -4.94
CA LYS A 201 -15.01 -11.28 -5.97
C LYS A 201 -16.35 -12.01 -6.06
N LYS A 202 -16.92 -12.43 -4.93
CA LYS A 202 -18.25 -13.06 -4.87
C LYS A 202 -19.38 -12.17 -5.38
N ARG A 203 -19.37 -10.87 -5.07
CA ARG A 203 -20.44 -9.95 -5.50
C ARG A 203 -20.42 -9.70 -7.00
N PHE A 204 -19.22 -9.62 -7.58
CA PHE A 204 -19.02 -9.20 -8.97
C PHE A 204 -18.91 -10.36 -9.96
N THR A 205 -18.89 -11.62 -9.52
CA THR A 205 -18.90 -12.78 -10.44
C THR A 205 -19.99 -12.71 -11.51
N ILE A 206 -21.13 -12.09 -11.23
CA ILE A 206 -22.23 -11.93 -12.19
C ILE A 206 -21.91 -11.00 -13.38
N TYR A 207 -20.87 -10.18 -13.27
CA TYR A 207 -20.45 -9.23 -14.31
C TYR A 207 -19.24 -9.71 -15.11
N PHE A 208 -18.60 -10.81 -14.68
CA PHE A 208 -17.40 -11.36 -15.32
C PHE A 208 -17.67 -12.76 -15.87
N PRO A 209 -16.92 -13.21 -16.90
CA PRO A 209 -16.96 -14.59 -17.36
C PRO A 209 -16.66 -15.59 -16.23
N ALA A 210 -17.17 -16.82 -16.33
CA ALA A 210 -17.01 -17.84 -15.29
C ALA A 210 -15.54 -18.24 -15.02
N ASP A 211 -14.66 -18.01 -15.99
CA ASP A 211 -13.22 -18.36 -15.94
C ASP A 211 -12.32 -17.14 -15.65
N PHE A 212 -12.88 -16.04 -15.12
CA PHE A 212 -12.15 -14.84 -14.74
C PHE A 212 -11.46 -14.97 -13.37
#